data_AF-A0A961S3S8-F1
#
_entry.id   AF-A0A961S3S8-F1
#
_cell.length_a   1.000
_cell.length_b   1.000
_cell.length_c   1.000
_cell.angle_alpha   90.00
_cell.angle_beta   90.00
_cell.angle_gamma   90.00
#
_symmetry.space_group_name_H-M   'P 1'
#
loop_
_entity.id
_entity.type
_entity.pdbx_description
1 polymer ?
#
loop_
_entity_poly.entity_id
_entity_poly.type
_entity_poly.pdbx_seq_one_letter_code
_entity_poly.pdbx_strand_id
1 'polypeptide(L)'
;ALLKLCNGEPVEAEIDGGAKIEIAAGKAPVINGVPEIRMRVGCGSATIGMFAKQWLGHVDEVVVVDDHITGILSEHQAGKFLGVRDTGIKIKGHRSTPGRYFKVAHPGTGWGGTDLTDPLAILKPFDPREAWPGLRMLMVSTTGEHFAYFELNEALQPVQKDLPAAMALSVERIAENCEPALCTVLFMGGAGGSLRAGVTENPVRLTKSVKDALTRVTCGGAPVYVWPGGGITFMADVTKLPANAFGYVPTPALVAPIEFTMSRADYEAMGGHMDEVRAAADIRAAQGQRRVPRVADNPWPLERRP
;
A
#
# COMPACT_ATOMS: atom_id res chain seq x y z
N ALA A 1 21.32 5.86 -1.13
CA ALA A 1 19.86 5.66 -1.14
C ALA A 1 19.44 4.53 -0.20
N LEU A 2 19.80 3.27 -0.46
CA LEU A 2 19.28 2.12 0.31
C LEU A 2 19.52 2.19 1.83
N LEU A 3 20.73 2.56 2.28
CA LEU A 3 21.02 2.73 3.71
C LEU A 3 20.10 3.77 4.38
N LYS A 4 19.87 4.91 3.70
CA LYS A 4 18.98 5.97 4.17
C LYS A 4 17.56 5.44 4.36
N LEU A 5 17.03 4.75 3.36
CA LEU A 5 15.71 4.11 3.43
C LEU A 5 15.61 3.10 4.57
N CYS A 6 16.65 2.27 4.75
CA CYS A 6 16.69 1.29 5.85
C CYS A 6 16.70 1.95 7.23
N ASN A 7 17.22 3.17 7.35
CA ASN A 7 17.25 3.96 8.58
C ASN A 7 16.09 4.97 8.66
N GLY A 8 15.09 4.90 7.78
CA GLY A 8 13.89 5.74 7.81
C GLY A 8 14.11 7.19 7.32
N GLU A 9 15.27 7.48 6.72
CA GLU A 9 15.55 8.80 6.15
C GLU A 9 14.87 8.96 4.77
N PRO A 10 14.45 10.20 4.41
CA PRO A 10 13.91 10.48 3.10
C PRO A 10 14.95 10.29 2.00
N VAL A 11 14.47 9.77 0.87
CA VAL A 11 15.26 9.62 -0.36
C VAL A 11 14.46 10.19 -1.52
N GLU A 12 15.10 11.10 -2.24
CA GLU A 12 14.65 11.56 -3.54
C GLU A 12 14.97 10.51 -4.61
N ALA A 13 14.02 10.29 -5.51
CA ALA A 13 14.18 9.49 -6.72
C ALA A 13 13.40 10.15 -7.87
N GLU A 14 13.73 9.75 -9.08
CA GLU A 14 13.05 10.20 -10.29
C GLU A 14 12.68 8.99 -11.12
N ILE A 15 11.44 8.95 -11.59
CA ILE A 15 11.00 7.94 -12.56
C ILE A 15 11.53 8.37 -13.92
N ASP A 16 12.15 7.46 -14.68
CA ASP A 16 12.64 7.76 -16.02
C ASP A 16 11.54 8.36 -16.91
N GLY A 17 11.71 9.63 -17.31
CA GLY A 17 10.71 10.37 -18.09
C GLY A 17 9.42 10.71 -17.33
N GLY A 18 9.42 10.62 -16.00
CA GLY A 18 8.24 10.72 -15.15
C GLY A 18 8.39 11.71 -13.99
N ALA A 19 7.76 11.39 -12.86
CA ALA A 19 7.69 12.27 -11.70
C ALA A 19 8.94 12.21 -10.83
N LYS A 20 9.23 13.34 -10.17
CA LYS A 20 10.15 13.40 -9.03
C LYS A 20 9.41 12.96 -7.79
N ILE A 21 10.01 12.06 -7.02
CA ILE A 21 9.41 11.49 -5.82
C ILE A 21 10.36 11.63 -4.63
N GLU A 22 9.83 11.97 -3.47
CA GLU A 22 10.49 11.78 -2.18
C GLU A 22 9.74 10.70 -1.40
N ILE A 23 10.47 9.69 -0.93
CA ILE A 23 9.91 8.57 -0.17
C ILE A 23 10.65 8.36 1.14
N ALA A 24 9.90 8.04 2.20
CA ALA A 24 10.43 7.72 3.53
C ALA A 24 9.52 6.72 4.22
N ALA A 25 10.09 5.78 4.99
CA ALA A 25 9.31 4.76 5.68
C ALA A 25 8.26 5.38 6.62
N GLY A 26 7.00 4.97 6.48
CA GLY A 26 5.89 5.41 7.32
C GLY A 26 5.42 6.85 7.09
N LYS A 27 5.85 7.50 5.99
CA LYS A 27 5.42 8.86 5.63
C LYS A 27 4.71 8.90 4.28
N ALA A 28 3.92 9.94 4.07
CA ALA A 28 3.36 10.25 2.77
C ALA A 28 4.44 10.52 1.72
N PRO A 29 4.32 9.96 0.49
CA PRO A 29 5.21 10.33 -0.60
C PRO A 29 4.98 11.79 -0.99
N VAL A 30 6.04 12.47 -1.44
CA VAL A 30 5.94 13.77 -2.09
C VAL A 30 6.17 13.57 -3.58
N ILE A 31 5.17 13.87 -4.41
CA ILE A 31 5.23 13.70 -5.88
C ILE A 31 5.23 15.09 -6.51
N ASN A 32 6.29 15.43 -7.25
CA ASN A 32 6.47 16.75 -7.87
C ASN A 32 6.28 17.92 -6.88
N GLY A 33 6.71 17.73 -5.63
CA GLY A 33 6.59 18.74 -4.56
C GLY A 33 5.24 18.75 -3.83
N VAL A 34 4.29 17.91 -4.22
CA VAL A 34 2.97 17.80 -3.58
C VAL A 34 2.93 16.53 -2.71
N PRO A 35 2.67 16.65 -1.40
CA PRO A 35 2.44 15.49 -0.55
C PRO A 35 1.14 14.77 -0.95
N GLU A 36 1.24 13.48 -1.28
CA GLU A 36 0.08 12.63 -1.52
C GLU A 36 -0.36 12.00 -0.20
N ILE A 37 -1.50 12.44 0.33
CA ILE A 37 -1.94 12.10 1.68
C ILE A 37 -3.02 11.01 1.69
N ARG A 38 -3.63 10.69 0.54
CA ARG A 38 -4.76 9.75 0.46
C ARG A 38 -4.46 8.60 -0.49
N MET A 39 -4.62 7.39 0.03
CA MET A 39 -4.74 6.20 -0.78
C MET A 39 -6.19 6.05 -1.22
N ARG A 40 -6.40 5.81 -2.52
CA ARG A 40 -7.72 5.54 -3.11
C ARG A 40 -8.44 4.43 -2.33
N VAL A 41 -9.75 4.61 -2.11
CA VAL A 41 -10.60 3.61 -1.44
C VAL A 41 -10.66 2.28 -2.22
N GLY A 42 -10.45 2.35 -3.53
CA GLY A 42 -10.44 1.21 -4.45
C GLY A 42 -10.45 1.70 -5.89
N CYS A 43 -10.59 0.77 -6.83
CA CYS A 43 -10.87 1.15 -8.22
C CYS A 43 -12.32 1.64 -8.35
N GLY A 44 -12.66 2.29 -9.47
CA GLY A 44 -14.00 2.86 -9.66
C GLY A 44 -15.14 1.85 -9.51
N SER A 45 -14.92 0.61 -9.94
CA SER A 45 -15.87 -0.49 -9.72
C SER A 45 -16.09 -0.84 -8.24
N ALA A 46 -15.03 -0.85 -7.43
CA ALA A 46 -15.13 -1.14 -6.01
C ALA A 46 -15.89 -0.02 -5.28
N THR A 47 -15.60 1.24 -5.63
CA THR A 47 -16.34 2.40 -5.13
C THR A 47 -17.83 2.27 -5.42
N ILE A 48 -18.23 1.87 -6.63
CA ILE A 48 -19.65 1.59 -6.92
C ILE A 48 -20.20 0.51 -5.99
N GLY A 49 -19.50 -0.61 -5.82
CA GLY A 49 -19.94 -1.68 -4.93
C GLY A 49 -20.17 -1.22 -3.49
N MET A 50 -19.34 -0.31 -2.99
CA MET A 50 -19.43 0.23 -1.63
C MET A 50 -20.53 1.28 -1.45
N PHE A 51 -20.72 2.16 -2.44
CA PHE A 51 -21.53 3.38 -2.27
C PHE A 51 -22.86 3.38 -3.03
N ALA A 52 -23.14 2.42 -3.92
CA ALA A 52 -24.33 2.41 -4.77
C ALA A 52 -25.66 2.63 -4.03
N LYS A 53 -25.83 2.05 -2.84
CA LYS A 53 -27.06 2.23 -2.04
C LYS A 53 -27.28 3.69 -1.59
N GLN A 54 -26.20 4.45 -1.43
CA GLN A 54 -26.27 5.86 -1.01
C GLN A 54 -26.67 6.80 -2.16
N TRP A 55 -26.50 6.35 -3.41
CA TRP A 55 -26.89 7.10 -4.61
C TRP A 55 -28.34 6.85 -5.03
N LEU A 56 -28.92 5.74 -4.57
CA LEU A 56 -30.26 5.33 -4.95
C LEU A 56 -31.31 6.41 -4.61
N GLY A 57 -32.11 6.79 -5.61
CA GLY A 57 -33.14 7.84 -5.49
C GLY A 57 -32.61 9.28 -5.63
N HIS A 58 -31.31 9.49 -5.53
CA HIS A 58 -30.69 10.81 -5.61
C HIS A 58 -30.10 11.12 -6.99
N VAL A 59 -29.54 10.10 -7.65
CA VAL A 59 -29.01 10.17 -9.02
C VAL A 59 -29.41 8.94 -9.81
N ASP A 60 -29.42 9.09 -11.13
CA ASP A 60 -29.83 8.05 -12.06
C ASP A 60 -28.61 7.31 -12.63
N GLU A 61 -27.45 7.98 -12.68
CA GLU A 61 -26.16 7.39 -13.06
C GLU A 61 -25.03 7.88 -12.15
N VAL A 62 -24.04 7.00 -11.92
CA VAL A 62 -22.75 7.39 -11.33
C VAL A 62 -21.62 6.79 -12.14
N VAL A 63 -20.69 7.66 -12.52
CA VAL A 63 -19.43 7.26 -13.14
C VAL A 63 -18.30 7.55 -12.18
N VAL A 64 -17.63 6.49 -11.75
CA VAL A 64 -16.45 6.63 -10.89
C VAL A 64 -15.20 6.57 -11.77
N VAL A 65 -14.59 7.74 -11.99
CA VAL A 65 -13.41 7.91 -12.86
C VAL A 65 -12.16 7.45 -12.12
N ASP A 66 -11.41 6.58 -12.78
CA ASP A 66 -10.21 5.94 -12.23
C ASP A 66 -9.30 5.49 -13.37
N ASP A 67 -7.99 5.72 -13.23
CA ASP A 67 -7.00 5.37 -14.26
C ASP A 67 -6.91 3.86 -14.50
N HIS A 68 -7.09 3.05 -13.45
CA HIS A 68 -7.08 1.60 -13.57
C HIS A 68 -8.42 1.08 -14.10
N ILE A 69 -9.52 1.31 -13.37
CA ILE A 69 -10.85 0.81 -13.74
C ILE A 69 -11.92 1.85 -13.43
N THR A 70 -12.43 2.49 -14.48
CA THR A 70 -13.60 3.36 -14.38
C THR A 70 -14.87 2.51 -14.23
N GLY A 71 -15.70 2.88 -13.26
CA GLY A 71 -16.95 2.20 -12.93
C GLY A 71 -18.18 2.94 -13.45
N ILE A 72 -19.21 2.21 -13.89
CA ILE A 72 -20.52 2.77 -14.31
C ILE A 72 -21.66 2.09 -13.55
N LEU A 73 -22.46 2.84 -12.80
CA LEU A 73 -23.45 2.32 -11.85
C LEU A 73 -24.53 1.49 -12.54
N SER A 74 -25.19 2.03 -13.57
CA SER A 74 -26.34 1.37 -14.20
C SER A 74 -25.99 0.01 -14.84
N GLU A 75 -24.76 -0.15 -15.32
CA GLU A 75 -24.26 -1.41 -15.87
C GLU A 75 -23.71 -2.37 -14.81
N HIS A 76 -23.17 -1.84 -13.70
CA HIS A 76 -22.50 -2.61 -12.68
C HIS A 76 -23.50 -3.52 -11.93
N GLN A 77 -23.02 -4.68 -11.45
CA GLN A 77 -23.88 -5.66 -10.76
C GLN A 77 -24.60 -5.07 -9.54
N ALA A 78 -23.96 -4.17 -8.80
CA ALA A 78 -24.60 -3.47 -7.68
C ALA A 78 -25.79 -2.61 -8.14
N GLY A 79 -25.67 -1.89 -9.25
CA GLY A 79 -26.77 -1.12 -9.81
C GLY A 79 -27.90 -2.02 -10.30
N LYS A 80 -27.57 -3.13 -11.00
CA LYS A 80 -28.56 -4.12 -11.43
C LYS A 80 -29.32 -4.73 -10.26
N PHE A 81 -28.64 -5.07 -9.17
CA PHE A 81 -29.26 -5.62 -7.97
C PHE A 81 -30.17 -4.61 -7.27
N LEU A 82 -29.82 -3.32 -7.31
CA LEU A 82 -30.64 -2.23 -6.77
C LEU A 82 -31.77 -1.77 -7.71
N GLY A 83 -31.91 -2.39 -8.89
CA GLY A 83 -32.92 -2.00 -9.87
C GLY A 83 -32.65 -0.67 -10.55
N VAL A 84 -31.39 -0.22 -10.60
CA VAL A 84 -31.00 0.99 -11.35
C VAL A 84 -31.29 0.74 -12.83
N ARG A 85 -32.08 1.64 -13.41
CA ARG A 85 -32.47 1.60 -14.83
C ARG A 85 -31.25 1.80 -15.72
N ASP A 86 -31.22 1.16 -16.88
CA ASP A 86 -30.26 1.49 -17.93
C ASP A 86 -30.42 2.95 -18.39
N THR A 87 -29.29 3.65 -18.50
CA THR A 87 -29.23 5.10 -18.72
C THR A 87 -28.86 5.45 -20.16
N GLY A 88 -28.54 4.47 -20.99
CA GLY A 88 -27.99 4.70 -22.33
C GLY A 88 -26.56 5.25 -22.35
N ILE A 89 -25.88 5.34 -21.20
CA ILE A 89 -24.50 5.84 -21.13
C ILE A 89 -23.55 4.93 -21.91
N LYS A 90 -22.56 5.53 -22.58
CA LYS A 90 -21.55 4.81 -23.35
C LYS A 90 -20.18 5.41 -23.07
N ILE A 91 -19.20 4.56 -22.77
CA ILE A 91 -17.84 5.00 -22.40
C ILE A 91 -16.84 4.76 -23.54
N LYS A 92 -15.90 5.68 -23.69
CA LYS A 92 -14.68 5.52 -24.48
C LYS A 92 -13.68 4.75 -23.63
N GLY A 93 -13.48 3.48 -23.94
CA GLY A 93 -12.54 2.61 -23.22
C GLY A 93 -12.77 1.14 -23.56
N HIS A 94 -11.97 0.28 -22.94
CA HIS A 94 -12.08 -1.17 -23.10
C HIS A 94 -12.96 -1.76 -22.00
N ARG A 95 -14.16 -2.18 -22.37
CA ARG A 95 -15.07 -2.87 -21.46
C ARG A 95 -14.47 -4.22 -21.08
N SER A 96 -14.35 -4.49 -19.78
CA SER A 96 -13.91 -5.80 -19.26
C SER A 96 -15.11 -6.66 -18.84
N THR A 97 -15.95 -6.11 -17.98
CA THR A 97 -17.18 -6.71 -17.46
C THR A 97 -18.24 -5.61 -17.36
N PRO A 98 -19.54 -5.94 -17.20
CA PRO A 98 -20.58 -4.91 -17.11
C PRO A 98 -20.25 -3.83 -16.07
N GLY A 99 -20.23 -2.57 -16.51
CA GLY A 99 -19.89 -1.42 -15.68
C GLY A 99 -18.42 -1.26 -15.32
N ARG A 100 -17.49 -2.00 -15.95
CA ARG A 100 -16.04 -1.92 -15.69
C ARG A 100 -15.27 -1.65 -16.97
N TYR A 101 -14.55 -0.53 -17.01
CA TYR A 101 -13.85 -0.04 -18.19
C TYR A 101 -12.38 0.26 -17.88
N PHE A 102 -11.48 -0.33 -18.67
CA PHE A 102 -10.04 -0.03 -18.67
C PHE A 102 -9.69 0.99 -19.73
N LYS A 103 -8.54 1.67 -19.57
CA LYS A 103 -7.94 2.55 -20.59
C LYS A 103 -8.93 3.59 -21.11
N VAL A 104 -9.65 4.25 -20.20
CA VAL A 104 -10.54 5.37 -20.55
C VAL A 104 -9.77 6.65 -20.83
N ALA A 105 -8.58 6.78 -20.25
CA ALA A 105 -7.64 7.89 -20.36
C ALA A 105 -6.21 7.40 -20.02
N HIS A 106 -5.21 8.25 -20.18
CA HIS A 106 -3.84 7.95 -19.77
C HIS A 106 -3.63 8.29 -18.28
N PRO A 107 -2.66 7.68 -17.58
CA PRO A 107 -2.30 8.09 -16.23
C PRO A 107 -1.82 9.54 -16.18
N GLY A 108 -2.16 10.27 -15.12
CA GLY A 108 -1.82 11.68 -14.94
C GLY A 108 -2.21 12.23 -13.58
N THR A 109 -2.16 13.55 -13.43
CA THR A 109 -2.43 14.27 -12.16
C THR A 109 -3.83 14.88 -12.08
N GLY A 110 -4.72 14.52 -13.01
CA GLY A 110 -6.10 14.98 -13.08
C GLY A 110 -7.07 14.00 -12.44
N TRP A 111 -8.27 13.91 -13.02
CA TRP A 111 -9.38 13.14 -12.46
C TRP A 111 -9.03 11.67 -12.22
N GLY A 112 -9.14 11.19 -10.98
CA GLY A 112 -8.98 9.78 -10.64
C GLY A 112 -7.60 9.19 -11.00
N GLY A 113 -6.56 10.03 -11.02
CA GLY A 113 -5.21 9.62 -11.42
C GLY A 113 -4.98 9.56 -12.94
N THR A 114 -5.85 10.19 -13.73
CA THR A 114 -5.73 10.27 -15.19
C THR A 114 -5.19 11.62 -15.65
N ASP A 115 -4.93 11.78 -16.94
CA ASP A 115 -4.57 13.07 -17.58
C ASP A 115 -5.79 13.97 -17.88
N LEU A 116 -6.99 13.59 -17.42
CA LEU A 116 -8.23 14.31 -17.70
C LEU A 116 -8.38 15.57 -16.84
N THR A 117 -8.73 16.67 -17.49
CA THR A 117 -9.24 17.89 -16.86
C THR A 117 -10.77 17.98 -16.90
N ASP A 118 -11.39 17.46 -17.97
CA ASP A 118 -12.83 17.31 -18.14
C ASP A 118 -13.24 15.83 -18.06
N PRO A 119 -14.03 15.42 -17.04
CA PRO A 119 -14.46 14.03 -16.90
C PRO A 119 -15.41 13.60 -18.02
N LEU A 120 -16.11 14.52 -18.70
CA LEU A 120 -17.02 14.17 -19.80
C LEU A 120 -16.29 13.68 -21.05
N ALA A 121 -14.98 13.93 -21.17
CA ALA A 121 -14.18 13.52 -22.32
C ALA A 121 -14.21 12.00 -22.56
N ILE A 122 -14.43 11.20 -21.52
CA ILE A 122 -14.55 9.73 -21.61
C ILE A 122 -15.93 9.26 -22.07
N LEU A 123 -16.91 10.15 -22.20
CA LEU A 123 -18.27 9.78 -22.61
C LEU A 123 -18.41 9.80 -24.15
N LYS A 124 -19.22 8.88 -24.65
CA LYS A 124 -19.81 8.92 -26.00
C LYS A 124 -21.23 9.50 -25.89
N PRO A 125 -21.88 9.89 -27.01
CA PRO A 125 -23.28 10.27 -26.98
C PRO A 125 -24.15 9.19 -26.34
N PHE A 126 -25.07 9.62 -25.48
CA PHE A 126 -26.05 8.75 -24.82
C PHE A 126 -26.97 8.10 -25.85
N ASP A 127 -27.44 6.88 -25.56
CA ASP A 127 -28.42 6.20 -26.41
C ASP A 127 -29.81 6.83 -26.23
N PRO A 128 -30.40 7.46 -27.27
CA PRO A 128 -31.68 8.14 -27.15
C PRO A 128 -32.87 7.20 -26.93
N ARG A 129 -32.67 5.88 -27.06
CA ARG A 129 -33.71 4.89 -26.74
C ARG A 129 -33.82 4.60 -25.25
N GLU A 130 -32.76 4.85 -24.50
CA GLU A 130 -32.66 4.54 -23.07
C GLU A 130 -32.61 5.78 -22.20
N ALA A 131 -31.83 6.79 -22.62
CA ALA A 131 -31.65 8.07 -21.94
C ALA A 131 -32.87 9.00 -22.07
N TRP A 132 -32.99 9.96 -21.15
CA TRP A 132 -34.08 10.95 -21.13
C TRP A 132 -33.58 12.34 -20.70
N PRO A 133 -34.26 13.43 -21.13
CA PRO A 133 -34.01 14.77 -20.60
C PRO A 133 -34.24 14.82 -19.09
N GLY A 134 -33.33 15.46 -18.35
CA GLY A 134 -33.35 15.53 -16.89
C GLY A 134 -32.69 14.35 -16.18
N LEU A 135 -32.11 13.37 -16.89
CA LEU A 135 -31.31 12.31 -16.27
C LEU A 135 -30.14 12.92 -15.47
N ARG A 136 -30.05 12.54 -14.19
CA ARG A 136 -29.10 13.07 -13.20
C ARG A 136 -27.88 12.16 -13.09
N MET A 137 -26.70 12.71 -13.34
CA MET A 137 -25.44 11.95 -13.35
C MET A 137 -24.41 12.59 -12.41
N LEU A 138 -23.81 11.77 -11.55
CA LEU A 138 -22.62 12.14 -10.78
C LEU A 138 -21.37 11.56 -11.45
N MET A 139 -20.39 12.42 -11.73
CA MET A 139 -19.03 11.99 -12.04
C MET A 139 -18.17 12.24 -10.81
N VAL A 140 -17.44 11.23 -10.35
CA VAL A 140 -16.65 11.31 -9.12
C VAL A 140 -15.36 10.50 -9.25
N SER A 141 -14.28 10.93 -8.62
CA SER A 141 -13.03 10.16 -8.53
C SER A 141 -13.06 9.16 -7.37
N THR A 142 -12.14 8.20 -7.38
CA THR A 142 -12.00 7.20 -6.31
C THR A 142 -11.51 7.75 -4.97
N THR A 143 -11.07 9.01 -4.91
CA THR A 143 -10.76 9.74 -3.67
C THR A 143 -11.86 10.71 -3.24
N GLY A 144 -12.87 10.95 -4.09
CA GLY A 144 -13.88 11.98 -3.87
C GLY A 144 -13.37 13.41 -4.04
N GLU A 145 -12.10 13.63 -4.35
CA GLU A 145 -11.50 14.97 -4.49
C GLU A 145 -11.98 15.70 -5.74
N HIS A 146 -12.16 14.94 -6.82
CA HIS A 146 -12.81 15.42 -8.03
C HIS A 146 -14.24 14.89 -8.07
N PHE A 147 -15.20 15.79 -8.25
CA PHE A 147 -16.59 15.46 -8.50
C PHE A 147 -17.30 16.57 -9.28
N ALA A 148 -18.32 16.19 -10.05
CA ALA A 148 -19.15 17.10 -10.82
C ALA A 148 -20.52 16.45 -11.06
N TYR A 149 -21.56 17.27 -10.98
CA TYR A 149 -22.94 16.83 -11.14
C TYR A 149 -23.52 17.40 -12.43
N PHE A 150 -24.25 16.57 -13.18
CA PHE A 150 -24.77 16.91 -14.48
C PHE A 150 -26.22 16.47 -14.61
N GLU A 151 -26.98 17.22 -15.40
CA GLU A 151 -28.31 16.82 -15.87
C GLU A 151 -28.33 16.86 -17.40
N LEU A 152 -28.94 15.85 -18.02
CA LEU A 152 -29.10 15.83 -19.47
C LEU A 152 -30.12 16.89 -19.91
N ASN A 153 -29.78 17.71 -20.91
CA ASN A 153 -30.73 18.63 -21.53
C ASN A 153 -31.68 17.90 -22.53
N GLU A 154 -32.54 18.66 -23.21
CA GLU A 154 -33.46 18.13 -24.24
C GLU A 154 -32.74 17.42 -25.40
N ALA A 155 -31.49 17.79 -25.68
CA ALA A 155 -30.63 17.15 -26.69
C ALA A 155 -29.82 15.96 -26.12
N LEU A 156 -30.11 15.52 -24.89
CA LEU A 156 -29.41 14.46 -24.16
C LEU A 156 -27.91 14.74 -23.93
N GLN A 157 -27.55 16.01 -23.83
CA GLN A 157 -26.19 16.44 -23.53
C GLN A 157 -26.05 16.77 -22.05
N PRO A 158 -24.98 16.33 -21.37
CA PRO A 158 -24.72 16.68 -19.98
C PRO A 158 -24.51 18.19 -19.83
N VAL A 159 -25.30 18.81 -18.96
CA VAL A 159 -25.13 20.21 -18.54
C VAL A 159 -24.79 20.21 -17.06
N GLN A 160 -23.66 20.84 -16.70
CA GLN A 160 -23.20 20.88 -15.32
C GLN A 160 -24.20 21.67 -14.46
N LYS A 161 -24.45 21.17 -13.25
CA LYS A 161 -25.31 21.74 -12.22
C LYS A 161 -24.58 21.73 -10.88
N ASP A 162 -25.08 22.51 -9.93
CA ASP A 162 -24.59 22.46 -8.56
C ASP A 162 -24.87 21.10 -7.93
N LEU A 163 -23.93 20.59 -7.14
CA LEU A 163 -24.09 19.31 -6.45
C LEU A 163 -25.24 19.42 -5.43
N PRO A 164 -26.29 18.57 -5.51
CA PRO A 164 -27.35 18.57 -4.51
C PRO A 164 -26.79 18.22 -3.13
N ALA A 165 -27.32 18.86 -2.08
CA ALA A 165 -26.86 18.62 -0.70
C ALA A 165 -26.94 17.15 -0.28
N ALA A 166 -27.91 16.40 -0.82
CA ALA A 166 -28.05 14.96 -0.58
C ALA A 166 -26.85 14.14 -1.09
N MET A 167 -26.12 14.65 -2.10
CA MET A 167 -24.97 13.98 -2.72
C MET A 167 -23.62 14.42 -2.14
N ALA A 168 -23.55 15.59 -1.50
CA ALA A 168 -22.35 16.05 -0.81
C ALA A 168 -21.86 15.01 0.20
N LEU A 169 -22.77 14.47 1.02
CA LEU A 169 -22.46 13.45 2.01
C LEU A 169 -21.86 12.18 1.39
N SER A 170 -22.30 11.79 0.19
CA SER A 170 -21.74 10.60 -0.46
C SER A 170 -20.32 10.84 -0.94
N VAL A 171 -20.01 12.02 -1.45
CA VAL A 171 -18.65 12.38 -1.89
C VAL A 171 -17.71 12.46 -0.68
N GLU A 172 -18.17 13.11 0.40
CA GLU A 172 -17.44 13.19 1.67
C GLU A 172 -17.14 11.80 2.23
N ARG A 173 -18.10 10.88 2.18
CA ARG A 173 -17.90 9.49 2.62
C ARG A 173 -16.88 8.72 1.78
N ILE A 174 -16.77 8.99 0.48
CA ILE A 174 -15.71 8.39 -0.34
C ILE A 174 -14.34 8.85 0.18
N ALA A 175 -14.19 10.15 0.44
CA ALA A 175 -12.96 10.71 1.00
C ALA A 175 -12.67 10.20 2.42
N GLU A 176 -13.69 10.05 3.26
CA GLU A 176 -13.58 9.50 4.63
C GLU A 176 -13.10 8.05 4.65
N ASN A 177 -13.45 7.26 3.62
CA ASN A 177 -13.00 5.86 3.49
C ASN A 177 -11.63 5.74 2.80
N CYS A 178 -10.98 6.85 2.45
CA CYS A 178 -9.60 6.83 2.00
C CYS A 178 -8.67 6.67 3.21
N GLU A 179 -7.66 5.82 3.05
CA GLU A 179 -6.62 5.62 4.06
C GLU A 179 -5.44 6.56 3.82
N PRO A 180 -4.57 6.82 4.81
CA PRO A 180 -3.33 7.55 4.59
C PRO A 180 -2.46 6.88 3.51
N ALA A 181 -2.02 7.64 2.51
CA ALA A 181 -1.02 7.16 1.56
C ALA A 181 0.35 7.12 2.24
N LEU A 182 0.81 5.94 2.68
CA LEU A 182 2.10 5.78 3.35
C LEU A 182 3.08 4.99 2.50
N CYS A 183 4.33 5.47 2.40
CA CYS A 183 5.44 4.70 1.85
C CYS A 183 5.87 3.61 2.81
N THR A 184 5.86 2.36 2.33
CA THR A 184 6.37 1.21 3.07
C THR A 184 7.77 0.86 2.59
N VAL A 185 8.71 0.72 3.53
CA VAL A 185 10.07 0.24 3.25
C VAL A 185 10.28 -1.05 4.02
N LEU A 186 10.53 -2.14 3.29
CA LEU A 186 10.86 -3.44 3.86
C LEU A 186 12.32 -3.76 3.53
N PHE A 187 13.10 -4.11 4.55
CA PHE A 187 14.41 -4.70 4.32
C PHE A 187 14.26 -6.19 4.09
N MET A 188 14.86 -6.72 3.01
CA MET A 188 14.95 -8.14 2.74
C MET A 188 16.41 -8.55 2.57
N GLY A 189 16.84 -9.58 3.30
CA GLY A 189 18.22 -10.04 3.29
C GLY A 189 18.35 -11.53 3.61
N GLY A 190 19.49 -12.10 3.21
CA GLY A 190 19.84 -13.49 3.47
C GLY A 190 20.97 -13.63 4.48
N ALA A 191 20.84 -14.57 5.41
CA ALA A 191 21.94 -14.99 6.27
C ALA A 191 22.85 -15.96 5.48
N GLY A 192 23.93 -15.42 4.92
CA GLY A 192 24.89 -16.15 4.10
C GLY A 192 25.63 -17.27 4.85
N GLY A 193 26.42 -18.07 4.12
CA GLY A 193 27.19 -19.17 4.71
C GLY A 193 28.20 -18.70 5.78
N SER A 194 28.92 -17.60 5.51
CA SER A 194 29.90 -17.02 6.43
C SER A 194 29.26 -16.52 7.73
N LEU A 195 28.13 -15.81 7.64
CA LEU A 195 27.38 -15.37 8.81
C LEU A 195 26.94 -16.56 9.67
N ARG A 196 26.38 -17.60 9.05
CA ARG A 196 25.93 -18.79 9.76
C ARG A 196 27.09 -19.57 10.39
N ALA A 197 28.25 -19.61 9.74
CA ALA A 197 29.47 -20.21 10.29
C ALA A 197 29.99 -19.44 11.52
N GLY A 198 29.75 -18.14 11.59
CA GLY A 198 30.03 -17.33 12.78
C GLY A 198 29.14 -17.67 13.99
N VAL A 199 28.03 -18.40 13.78
CA VAL A 199 27.10 -18.81 14.85
C VAL A 199 27.32 -20.26 15.27
N THR A 200 27.63 -21.15 14.32
CA THR A 200 27.81 -22.59 14.57
C THR A 200 28.84 -23.20 13.63
N GLU A 201 29.53 -24.23 14.11
CA GLU A 201 30.50 -24.99 13.31
C GLU A 201 29.90 -25.61 12.04
N ASN A 202 28.60 -25.99 12.07
CA ASN A 202 27.89 -26.52 10.91
C ASN A 202 26.74 -25.59 10.48
N PRO A 203 26.96 -24.67 9.52
CA PRO A 203 26.01 -23.61 9.14
C PRO A 203 24.60 -24.08 8.79
N VAL A 204 24.44 -25.30 8.27
CA VAL A 204 23.12 -25.83 7.91
C VAL A 204 22.26 -26.09 9.15
N ARG A 205 22.86 -26.35 10.31
CA ARG A 205 22.12 -26.60 11.55
C ARG A 205 21.41 -25.36 12.07
N LEU A 206 22.00 -24.15 11.91
CA LEU A 206 21.28 -22.91 12.19
C LEU A 206 20.07 -22.73 11.27
N THR A 207 20.22 -23.09 10.00
CA THR A 207 19.09 -23.05 9.07
C THR A 207 17.98 -23.99 9.52
N LYS A 208 18.29 -25.24 9.87
CA LYS A 208 17.30 -26.20 10.39
C LYS A 208 16.65 -25.69 11.67
N SER A 209 17.44 -25.23 12.65
CA SER A 209 16.93 -24.68 13.92
C SER A 209 15.97 -23.50 13.74
N VAL A 210 16.24 -22.61 12.77
CA VAL A 210 15.31 -21.52 12.42
C VAL A 210 14.02 -22.06 11.79
N LYS A 211 14.11 -23.05 10.89
CA LYS A 211 12.93 -23.63 10.22
C LYS A 211 12.07 -24.47 11.18
N ASP A 212 12.70 -25.15 12.13
CA ASP A 212 12.06 -25.93 13.18
C ASP A 212 11.56 -25.04 14.34
N ALA A 213 11.68 -23.71 14.22
CA ALA A 213 11.26 -22.70 15.19
C ALA A 213 11.93 -22.80 16.58
N LEU A 214 13.05 -23.54 16.69
CA LEU A 214 13.91 -23.57 17.87
C LEU A 214 14.71 -22.27 18.02
N THR A 215 15.08 -21.66 16.89
CA THR A 215 15.73 -20.35 16.84
C THR A 215 14.78 -19.28 16.34
N ARG A 216 14.59 -18.23 17.14
CA ARG A 216 13.88 -17.02 16.75
C ARG A 216 14.83 -16.07 16.05
N VAL A 217 14.46 -15.62 14.85
CA VAL A 217 15.16 -14.56 14.13
C VAL A 217 14.48 -13.21 14.42
N THR A 218 15.27 -12.18 14.73
CA THR A 218 14.84 -10.78 14.78
C THR A 218 15.81 -9.89 14.01
N CYS A 219 15.42 -8.64 13.74
CA CYS A 219 16.28 -7.64 13.14
C CYS A 219 16.24 -6.38 14.00
N GLY A 220 17.29 -6.09 14.77
CA GLY A 220 17.33 -4.96 15.71
C GLY A 220 16.17 -4.98 16.71
N GLY A 221 15.77 -6.17 17.17
CA GLY A 221 14.59 -6.38 18.02
C GLY A 221 13.24 -6.39 17.30
N ALA A 222 13.18 -6.06 16.00
CA ALA A 222 11.94 -6.14 15.21
C ALA A 222 11.59 -7.60 14.86
N PRO A 223 10.30 -7.97 14.88
CA PRO A 223 9.86 -9.25 14.34
C PRO A 223 10.13 -9.30 12.83
N VAL A 224 10.51 -10.47 12.34
CA VAL A 224 10.78 -10.69 10.91
C VAL A 224 9.88 -11.78 10.36
N TYR A 225 9.58 -11.69 9.07
CA TYR A 225 9.05 -12.81 8.31
C TYR A 225 10.21 -13.62 7.73
N VAL A 226 10.36 -14.88 8.16
CA VAL A 226 11.34 -15.80 7.58
C VAL A 226 10.72 -16.48 6.37
N TRP A 227 11.32 -16.28 5.19
CA TRP A 227 10.81 -16.82 3.93
C TRP A 227 10.90 -18.34 3.88
N PRO A 228 9.98 -19.02 3.16
CA PRO A 228 10.08 -20.47 2.92
C PRO A 228 11.29 -20.82 2.04
N GLY A 229 11.57 -22.12 1.89
CA GLY A 229 12.70 -22.61 1.10
C GLY A 229 13.99 -22.76 1.89
N GLY A 230 15.10 -22.97 1.17
CA GLY A 230 16.43 -23.19 1.74
C GLY A 230 17.08 -21.91 2.27
N GLY A 231 17.98 -22.07 3.25
CA GLY A 231 18.68 -20.95 3.88
C GLY A 231 17.79 -20.13 4.82
N ILE A 232 18.29 -18.96 5.23
CA ILE A 232 17.60 -18.03 6.13
C ILE A 232 17.48 -16.71 5.38
N THR A 233 16.39 -16.53 4.64
CA THR A 233 16.01 -15.23 4.08
C THR A 233 14.93 -14.64 4.96
N PHE A 234 15.06 -13.37 5.31
CA PHE A 234 14.13 -12.69 6.20
C PHE A 234 13.74 -11.32 5.64
N MET A 235 12.57 -10.87 6.05
CA MET A 235 12.05 -9.54 5.73
C MET A 235 11.64 -8.83 7.02
N ALA A 236 12.04 -7.57 7.15
CA ALA A 236 11.78 -6.74 8.33
C ALA A 236 11.17 -5.40 7.91
N ASP A 237 10.17 -4.95 8.66
CA ASP A 237 9.63 -3.60 8.59
C ASP A 237 10.59 -2.62 9.28
N VAL A 238 11.17 -1.70 8.52
CA VAL A 238 12.22 -0.80 9.02
C VAL A 238 11.71 0.19 10.08
N THR A 239 10.40 0.45 10.12
CA THR A 239 9.77 1.34 11.11
C THR A 239 9.76 0.74 12.51
N LYS A 240 9.99 -0.58 12.62
CA LYS A 240 10.03 -1.31 13.89
C LYS A 240 11.43 -1.46 14.47
N LEU A 241 12.47 -0.95 13.78
CA LEU A 241 13.84 -0.97 14.26
C LEU A 241 14.20 0.35 14.97
N PRO A 242 15.18 0.33 15.89
CA PRO A 242 15.80 1.55 16.38
C PRO A 242 16.38 2.40 15.23
N ALA A 243 16.35 3.71 15.37
CA ALA A 243 16.97 4.62 14.41
C ALA A 243 18.48 4.33 14.27
N ASN A 244 18.98 4.31 13.03
CA ASN A 244 20.37 3.99 12.66
C ASN A 244 20.80 2.56 13.03
N ALA A 245 19.90 1.59 12.93
CA ALA A 245 20.21 0.18 13.19
C ALA A 245 20.94 -0.51 12.02
N PHE A 246 20.86 0.02 10.79
CA PHE A 246 21.58 -0.50 9.64
C PHE A 246 22.92 0.20 9.46
N GLY A 247 23.92 -0.57 9.04
CA GLY A 247 25.28 -0.11 8.73
C GLY A 247 25.67 -0.34 7.28
N TYR A 248 26.89 0.08 6.94
CA TYR A 248 27.50 -0.12 5.63
C TYR A 248 28.99 -0.42 5.80
N VAL A 249 29.53 -1.29 4.93
CA VAL A 249 30.95 -1.62 4.90
C VAL A 249 31.60 -1.27 3.54
N PRO A 250 32.93 -1.03 3.49
CA PRO A 250 33.61 -0.56 2.26
C PRO A 250 33.47 -1.48 1.05
N THR A 251 33.33 -2.79 1.26
CA THR A 251 32.84 -3.70 0.22
C THR A 251 31.34 -3.45 0.12
N PRO A 252 30.83 -2.79 -0.94
CA PRO A 252 29.53 -2.11 -0.94
C PRO A 252 28.36 -3.02 -0.54
N ALA A 253 28.12 -3.12 0.76
CA ALA A 253 27.21 -4.07 1.38
C ALA A 253 26.58 -3.42 2.61
N LEU A 254 25.27 -3.60 2.73
CA LEU A 254 24.51 -3.19 3.91
C LEU A 254 24.69 -4.23 5.01
N VAL A 255 24.86 -3.76 6.23
CA VAL A 255 24.89 -4.59 7.43
C VAL A 255 23.56 -4.46 8.12
N ALA A 256 22.80 -5.56 8.17
CA ALA A 256 21.56 -5.64 8.91
C ALA A 256 21.80 -6.17 10.32
N PRO A 257 21.12 -5.64 11.34
CA PRO A 257 21.25 -6.07 12.73
C PRO A 257 20.46 -7.37 12.99
N ILE A 258 20.74 -8.42 12.23
CA ILE A 258 20.10 -9.73 12.40
C ILE A 258 20.53 -10.38 13.71
N GLU A 259 19.57 -10.96 14.42
CA GLU A 259 19.76 -11.61 15.72
C GLU A 259 19.16 -13.01 15.69
N PHE A 260 19.82 -13.95 16.39
CA PHE A 260 19.33 -15.31 16.62
C PHE A 260 19.15 -15.51 18.12
N THR A 261 17.92 -15.80 18.55
CA THR A 261 17.58 -16.04 19.94
C THR A 261 17.10 -17.48 20.10
N MET A 262 17.74 -18.24 21.00
CA MET A 262 17.40 -19.62 21.33
C MET A 262 17.83 -19.94 22.76
N SER A 263 17.47 -21.12 23.28
CA SER A 263 17.99 -21.54 24.59
C SER A 263 19.49 -21.88 24.51
N ARG A 264 20.21 -21.77 25.62
CA ARG A 264 21.63 -22.18 25.68
C ARG A 264 21.81 -23.66 25.30
N ALA A 265 20.88 -24.52 25.70
CA ALA A 265 20.92 -25.94 25.39
C ALA A 265 20.74 -26.20 23.88
N ASP A 266 19.82 -25.48 23.22
CA ASP A 266 19.63 -25.58 21.77
C ASP A 266 20.85 -25.07 21.00
N TYR A 267 21.48 -23.99 21.47
CA TYR A 267 22.71 -23.45 20.89
C TYR A 267 23.87 -24.47 20.98
N GLU A 268 24.05 -25.11 22.14
CA GLU A 268 25.05 -26.15 22.34
C GLU A 268 24.77 -27.39 21.48
N ALA A 269 23.52 -27.90 21.48
CA ALA A 269 23.13 -29.08 20.71
C ALA A 269 23.29 -28.87 19.19
N MET A 270 23.10 -27.64 18.72
CA MET A 270 23.32 -27.25 17.34
C MET A 270 24.82 -27.23 16.97
N GLY A 271 25.74 -27.18 17.94
CA GLY A 271 27.18 -27.00 17.73
C GLY A 271 27.57 -25.53 17.64
N GLY A 272 27.02 -24.70 18.52
CA GLY A 272 27.40 -23.30 18.69
C GLY A 272 28.79 -23.15 19.30
N HIS A 273 29.43 -22.00 19.05
CA HIS A 273 30.75 -21.67 19.61
C HIS A 273 30.64 -21.39 21.11
N MET A 274 30.78 -22.41 21.95
CA MET A 274 30.51 -22.31 23.39
C MET A 274 31.54 -21.49 24.16
N ASP A 275 32.78 -21.45 23.68
CA ASP A 275 33.86 -20.66 24.28
C ASP A 275 33.62 -19.14 24.14
N GLU A 276 32.78 -18.73 23.19
CA GLU A 276 32.42 -17.33 22.93
C GLU A 276 31.17 -16.86 23.72
N VAL A 277 30.55 -17.74 24.51
CA VAL A 277 29.33 -17.42 25.26
C VAL A 277 29.66 -16.52 26.45
N ARG A 278 28.96 -15.38 26.54
CA ARG A 278 29.11 -14.39 27.62
C ARG A 278 27.80 -14.13 28.34
N ALA A 279 27.87 -13.76 29.62
CA ALA A 279 26.69 -13.36 30.36
C ALA A 279 26.19 -11.97 29.90
N ALA A 280 24.87 -11.82 29.77
CA ALA A 280 24.27 -10.55 29.38
C ALA A 280 24.55 -9.39 30.36
N ALA A 281 24.85 -9.69 31.63
CA ALA A 281 25.28 -8.68 32.61
C ALA A 281 26.61 -8.03 32.21
N ASP A 282 27.58 -8.84 31.75
CA ASP A 282 28.91 -8.36 31.35
C ASP A 282 28.84 -7.51 30.08
N ILE A 283 27.97 -7.88 29.14
CA ILE A 283 27.71 -7.09 27.93
C ILE A 283 27.15 -5.72 28.32
N ARG A 284 26.17 -5.67 29.23
CA ARG A 284 25.54 -4.41 29.67
C ARG A 284 26.49 -3.50 30.45
N ALA A 285 27.50 -4.06 31.12
CA ALA A 285 28.49 -3.31 31.87
C ALA A 285 29.59 -2.69 30.98
N ALA A 286 29.72 -3.14 29.73
CA ALA A 286 30.74 -2.64 28.82
C ALA A 286 30.48 -1.17 28.40
N GLN A 287 31.54 -0.39 28.27
CA GLN A 287 31.49 0.99 27.79
C GLN A 287 31.40 1.06 26.26
N GLY A 288 30.96 2.21 25.73
CA GLY A 288 30.88 2.46 24.27
C GLY A 288 29.60 1.95 23.59
N GLN A 289 28.62 1.46 24.35
CA GLN A 289 27.33 1.02 23.82
C GLN A 289 26.28 2.13 23.87
N ARG A 290 25.60 2.37 22.76
CA ARG A 290 24.39 3.20 22.74
C ARG A 290 23.20 2.36 23.21
N ARG A 291 22.60 2.73 24.35
CA ARG A 291 21.35 2.12 24.82
C ARG A 291 20.16 2.79 24.16
N VAL A 292 19.29 2.00 23.56
CA VAL A 292 18.07 2.46 22.92
C VAL A 292 16.86 1.84 23.63
N PRO A 293 15.74 2.57 23.78
CA PRO A 293 14.52 1.98 24.31
C PRO A 293 14.00 0.90 23.36
N ARG A 294 13.32 -0.10 23.93
CA ARG A 294 12.54 -1.07 23.15
C ARG A 294 11.41 -0.35 22.43
N VAL A 295 11.14 -0.74 21.18
CA VAL A 295 9.89 -0.40 20.48
C VAL A 295 8.75 -1.17 21.15
N ALA A 296 7.86 -0.46 21.84
CA ALA A 296 6.88 -1.04 22.77
C ALA A 296 6.03 -2.16 22.13
N ASP A 297 5.61 -1.97 20.88
CA ASP A 297 4.73 -2.90 20.17
C ASP A 297 5.46 -4.13 19.60
N ASN A 298 6.80 -4.18 19.65
CA ASN A 298 7.54 -5.36 19.22
C ASN A 298 7.49 -6.44 20.30
N PRO A 299 7.11 -7.69 20.00
CA PRO A 299 7.11 -8.77 20.98
C PRO A 299 8.52 -9.05 21.50
N TRP A 300 8.65 -9.38 22.79
CA TRP A 300 9.98 -9.65 23.34
C TRP A 300 10.52 -10.98 22.80
N PRO A 301 11.79 -11.07 22.36
CA PRO A 301 12.31 -12.29 21.73
C PRO A 301 12.29 -13.54 22.63
N LEU A 302 12.25 -13.36 23.96
CA LEU A 302 12.21 -14.44 24.94
C LEU A 302 10.79 -14.79 25.42
N GLU A 303 9.77 -14.02 25.01
CA GLU A 303 8.39 -14.40 25.30
C GLU A 303 8.04 -15.67 24.50
N ARG A 304 7.35 -16.62 25.16
CA ARG A 304 6.84 -17.82 24.48
C ARG A 304 5.90 -17.36 23.36
N ARG A 305 6.10 -17.90 22.16
CA ARG A 305 5.09 -17.77 21.10
C ARG A 305 3.82 -18.48 21.59
N PRO A 306 2.63 -17.87 21.42
CA PRO A 306 1.37 -18.58 21.62
C PRO A 306 1.26 -19.77 20.67
#